data_AF-A0A519SXB0-F1
#
_entry.id   AF-A0A519SXB0-F1
#
_cell.length_a   1.000
_cell.length_b   1.000
_cell.length_c   1.000
_cell.angle_alpha   90.00
_cell.angle_beta   90.00
_cell.angle_gamma   90.00
#
_symmetry.space_group_name_H-M   'P 1'
#
loop_
_entity.id
_entity.type
_entity.pdbx_description
1 polymer ?
#
loop_
_entity_poly.entity_id
_entity_poly.type
_entity_poly.pdbx_seq_one_letter_code
_entity_poly.pdbx_strand_id
1 'polypeptide(L)'
;STESFYSIKNELISRGFAVNANDTICRQVSNRDEALRRFAAQFDQVVFVSGTKSSNGKVLYQVCKETNPQTHFVSNTEQICASWFLPGQSVGICGATSTPMWLMEQVRDALERF
;
A
#
# COMPACT_ATOMS: atom_id res chain seq x y z
N SER A 1 -14.02 -0.14 -1.18
CA SER A 1 -13.47 0.34 0.11
C SER A 1 -14.56 0.33 1.16
N THR A 2 -14.26 0.71 2.41
CA THR A 2 -15.27 0.90 3.47
C THR A 2 -16.40 1.82 3.01
N GLU A 3 -16.07 2.93 2.37
CA GLU A 3 -17.07 3.86 1.84
C GLU A 3 -17.97 3.23 0.78
N SER A 4 -17.40 2.45 -0.16
CA SER A 4 -18.21 1.77 -1.18
C SER A 4 -19.20 0.79 -0.57
N PHE A 5 -18.79 0.07 0.49
CA PHE A 5 -19.65 -0.89 1.19
C PHE A 5 -20.86 -0.18 1.82
N TYR A 6 -20.63 0.92 2.54
CA TYR A 6 -21.72 1.69 3.15
C TYR A 6 -22.58 2.41 2.12
N SER A 7 -22.00 2.92 1.04
CA SER A 7 -22.75 3.55 -0.07
C SER A 7 -23.75 2.57 -0.69
N ILE A 8 -23.31 1.34 -1.04
CA ILE A 8 -24.19 0.30 -1.59
C ILE A 8 -25.27 -0.11 -0.58
N LYS A 9 -24.90 -0.30 0.70
CA LYS A 9 -25.86 -0.61 1.76
C LYS A 9 -26.95 0.46 1.86
N ASN A 10 -26.55 1.73 1.90
CA ASN A 10 -27.47 2.85 2.03
C ASN A 10 -28.39 2.98 0.81
N GLU A 11 -27.86 2.74 -0.40
CA GLU A 11 -28.64 2.74 -1.64
C GLU A 11 -29.67 1.60 -1.68
N LEU A 12 -29.35 0.43 -1.14
CA LEU A 12 -30.33 -0.67 -1.05
C LEU A 12 -31.41 -0.38 0.00
N ILE A 13 -31.04 0.23 1.13
CA ILE A 13 -32.00 0.65 2.16
C ILE A 13 -32.92 1.75 1.62
N SER A 14 -32.39 2.74 0.89
CA SER A 14 -33.18 3.85 0.34
C SER A 14 -34.23 3.37 -0.67
N ARG A 15 -33.97 2.25 -1.35
CA ARG A 15 -34.91 1.57 -2.27
C ARG A 15 -35.94 0.69 -1.56
N GLY A 16 -35.94 0.63 -0.23
CA GLY A 16 -36.91 -0.13 0.57
C GLY A 16 -36.56 -1.60 0.79
N PHE A 17 -35.34 -2.04 0.45
CA PHE A 17 -34.90 -3.39 0.76
C PHE A 17 -34.48 -3.52 2.23
N ALA A 18 -34.90 -4.60 2.89
CA ALA A 18 -34.37 -4.98 4.19
C ALA A 18 -32.96 -5.58 4.01
N VAL A 19 -31.91 -4.85 4.40
CA VAL A 19 -30.51 -5.26 4.23
C VAL A 19 -29.89 -5.64 5.57
N ASN A 20 -29.48 -6.90 5.71
CA ASN A 20 -28.61 -7.34 6.81
C ASN A 20 -27.17 -7.46 6.30
N ALA A 21 -26.36 -6.43 6.54
CA ALA A 21 -24.97 -6.37 6.08
C ALA A 21 -24.03 -6.60 7.26
N ASN A 22 -23.17 -7.62 7.16
CA ASN A 22 -22.12 -7.88 8.14
C ASN A 22 -20.80 -7.25 7.69
N ASP A 23 -20.30 -6.29 8.46
CA ASP A 23 -19.05 -5.59 8.17
C ASP A 23 -17.85 -6.40 8.68
N THR A 24 -17.23 -7.16 7.79
CA THR A 24 -16.01 -7.95 8.06
C THR A 24 -14.73 -7.22 7.66
N ILE A 25 -14.78 -5.90 7.46
CA ILE A 25 -13.63 -5.11 7.02
C ILE A 25 -12.55 -5.08 8.10
N CYS A 26 -11.33 -5.41 7.72
CA CYS A 26 -10.17 -5.41 8.61
C CYS A 26 -9.69 -3.98 8.90
N ARG A 27 -10.24 -3.37 9.97
CA ARG A 27 -9.86 -2.02 10.44
C ARG A 27 -8.39 -1.90 10.85
N GLN A 28 -7.72 -3.01 11.18
CA GLN A 28 -6.27 -3.02 11.44
C GLN A 28 -5.44 -2.63 10.22
N VAL A 29 -5.96 -2.81 9.00
CA VAL A 29 -5.32 -2.34 7.77
C VAL A 29 -5.62 -0.86 7.56
N SER A 30 -6.87 -0.42 7.77
CA SER A 30 -7.27 0.98 7.64
C SER A 30 -6.56 1.92 8.62
N ASN A 31 -6.24 1.45 9.83
CA ASN A 31 -5.50 2.24 10.81
C ASN A 31 -4.00 2.40 10.48
N ARG A 32 -3.50 1.70 9.45
CA ARG A 32 -2.10 1.87 8.99
C ARG A 32 -1.91 3.04 8.05
N ASP A 33 -3.00 3.62 7.54
CA ASP A 33 -2.94 4.71 6.56
C ASP A 33 -2.15 5.90 7.10
N GLU A 34 -2.45 6.38 8.30
CA GLU A 34 -1.75 7.54 8.87
C GLU A 34 -0.25 7.28 9.06
N ALA A 35 0.10 6.11 9.60
CA ALA A 35 1.50 5.71 9.78
C ALA A 35 2.23 5.60 8.44
N LEU A 36 1.56 5.04 7.42
CA LEU A 36 2.11 4.88 6.08
C LEU A 36 2.30 6.22 5.37
N ARG A 37 1.35 7.16 5.52
CA ARG A 37 1.47 8.53 5.01
C ARG A 37 2.65 9.25 5.68
N ARG A 38 2.75 9.19 7.01
CA ARG A 38 3.87 9.76 7.76
C ARG A 38 5.21 9.16 7.34
N PHE A 39 5.26 7.84 7.10
CA PHE A 39 6.46 7.16 6.60
C PHE A 39 6.83 7.64 5.19
N ALA A 40 5.88 7.63 4.26
CA ALA A 40 6.12 7.96 2.86
C ALA A 40 6.63 9.40 2.66
N ALA A 41 6.21 10.33 3.51
CA ALA A 41 6.63 11.73 3.48
C ALA A 41 8.07 11.97 3.97
N GLN A 42 8.73 10.97 4.58
CA GLN A 42 10.09 11.12 5.13
C GLN A 42 11.20 10.80 4.12
N PHE A 43 10.86 10.22 2.96
CA PHE A 43 11.84 9.73 2.00
C PHE A 43 11.66 10.37 0.62
N ASP A 44 12.74 10.51 -0.12
CA ASP A 44 12.71 11.02 -1.50
C ASP A 44 12.09 10.01 -2.46
N GLN A 45 12.39 8.73 -2.26
CA GLN A 45 11.87 7.60 -3.02
C GLN A 45 11.28 6.56 -2.07
N VAL A 46 10.20 5.89 -2.47
CA VAL A 46 9.65 4.78 -1.69
C VAL A 46 9.51 3.55 -2.56
N VAL A 47 9.99 2.41 -2.09
CA VAL A 47 9.74 1.09 -2.69
C VAL A 47 8.67 0.39 -1.87
N PHE A 48 7.50 0.19 -2.50
CA PHE A 48 6.35 -0.49 -1.90
C PHE A 48 6.28 -1.94 -2.38
N VAL A 49 6.48 -2.88 -1.47
CA VAL A 49 6.60 -4.30 -1.77
C VAL A 49 5.28 -5.03 -1.50
N SER A 50 4.68 -5.63 -2.52
CA SER A 50 3.45 -6.44 -2.38
C SER A 50 3.22 -7.36 -3.58
N GLY A 51 2.46 -8.44 -3.37
CA GLY A 51 1.94 -9.24 -4.47
C GLY A 51 0.93 -8.47 -5.32
N THR A 52 0.98 -8.64 -6.64
CA THR A 52 0.13 -7.93 -7.63
C THR A 52 -1.37 -8.21 -7.47
N LYS A 53 -1.74 -9.35 -6.88
CA LYS A 53 -3.13 -9.75 -6.62
C LYS A 53 -3.64 -9.33 -5.23
N SER A 54 -2.81 -8.71 -4.40
CA SER A 54 -3.22 -8.32 -3.04
C SER A 54 -4.15 -7.10 -3.06
N SER A 55 -5.41 -7.28 -2.70
CA SER A 55 -6.37 -6.18 -2.57
C SER A 55 -5.92 -5.15 -1.52
N ASN A 56 -5.46 -5.60 -0.35
CA ASN A 56 -4.92 -4.72 0.68
C ASN A 56 -3.64 -4.02 0.22
N GLY A 57 -2.79 -4.73 -0.53
CA GLY A 57 -1.58 -4.16 -1.10
C GLY A 57 -1.86 -3.02 -2.07
N LYS A 58 -2.88 -3.16 -2.94
CA LYS A 58 -3.30 -2.09 -3.85
C LYS A 58 -3.78 -0.84 -3.11
N VAL A 59 -4.59 -1.02 -2.07
CA VAL A 59 -5.11 0.10 -1.27
C VAL A 59 -3.98 0.82 -0.54
N LEU A 60 -3.11 0.08 0.15
CA LEU A 60 -1.99 0.68 0.89
C LEU A 60 -0.95 1.31 -0.04
N TYR A 61 -0.66 0.68 -1.19
CA TYR A 61 0.19 1.30 -2.21
C TYR A 61 -0.38 2.63 -2.68
N GLN A 62 -1.69 2.71 -2.93
CA GLN A 62 -2.34 3.95 -3.36
C GLN A 62 -2.20 5.06 -2.30
N VAL A 63 -2.40 4.75 -1.02
CA VAL A 63 -2.19 5.69 0.09
C VAL A 63 -0.75 6.22 0.12
N CYS A 64 0.22 5.32 -0.10
CA CYS A 64 1.64 5.67 -0.17
C CYS A 64 1.93 6.57 -1.38
N LYS A 65 1.42 6.21 -2.57
CA LYS A 65 1.60 6.94 -3.83
C LYS A 65 0.96 8.32 -3.83
N GLU A 66 -0.20 8.47 -3.20
CA GLU A 66 -0.87 9.76 -3.00
C GLU A 66 -0.03 10.72 -2.14
N THR A 67 0.70 10.18 -1.17
CA THR A 67 1.52 10.98 -0.26
C THR A 67 2.90 11.26 -0.85
N ASN A 68 3.48 10.26 -1.52
CA ASN A 68 4.75 10.36 -2.22
C ASN A 68 4.61 9.84 -3.65
N PRO A 69 4.51 10.74 -4.67
CA PRO A 69 4.41 10.36 -6.08
C PRO A 69 5.62 9.55 -6.58
N GLN A 70 6.74 9.55 -5.86
CA GLN A 70 7.93 8.73 -6.14
C GLN A 70 7.88 7.36 -5.44
N THR A 71 6.67 6.86 -5.14
CA THR A 71 6.46 5.48 -4.69
C THR A 71 6.43 4.51 -5.88
N HIS A 72 7.25 3.46 -5.83
CA HIS A 72 7.34 2.41 -6.84
C HIS A 72 6.82 1.09 -6.29
N PHE A 73 5.89 0.46 -7.02
CA PHE A 73 5.37 -0.85 -6.65
C PHE A 73 6.27 -1.96 -7.19
N VAL A 74 6.67 -2.90 -6.32
CA VAL A 74 7.41 -4.10 -6.73
C VAL A 74 6.83 -5.36 -6.08
N SER A 75 6.82 -6.46 -6.82
CA SER A 75 6.48 -7.79 -6.30
C SER A 75 7.68 -8.71 -6.12
N ASN A 76 8.84 -8.33 -6.67
CA ASN A 76 10.12 -9.03 -6.55
C ASN A 76 11.27 -8.03 -6.80
N THR A 77 12.51 -8.47 -6.57
CA THR A 77 13.72 -7.63 -6.69
C THR A 77 14.05 -7.27 -8.14
N GLU A 78 13.68 -8.10 -9.11
CA GLU A 78 13.97 -7.90 -10.54
C GLU A 78 13.23 -6.69 -11.13
N GLN A 79 12.15 -6.26 -10.50
CA GLN A 79 11.37 -5.08 -10.93
C GLN A 79 12.01 -3.76 -10.51
N ILE A 80 13.02 -3.77 -9.65
CA ILE A 80 13.68 -2.56 -9.17
C ILE A 80 14.52 -1.97 -10.31
N CYS A 81 14.27 -0.70 -10.68
CA CYS A 81 15.07 0.00 -11.67
C CYS A 81 16.00 1.02 -11.01
N ALA A 82 17.31 0.90 -11.27
CA ALA A 82 18.31 1.84 -10.76
C ALA A 82 18.04 3.30 -11.19
N SER A 83 17.39 3.52 -12.34
CA SER A 83 17.02 4.85 -12.84
C SER A 83 15.99 5.59 -11.99
N TRP A 84 15.35 4.93 -11.03
CA TRP A 84 14.45 5.58 -10.08
C TRP A 84 15.21 6.40 -9.02
N PHE A 85 16.49 6.10 -8.82
CA PHE A 85 17.27 6.63 -7.72
C PHE A 85 18.37 7.55 -8.23
N LEU A 86 18.62 8.62 -7.49
CA LEU A 86 19.74 9.54 -7.71
C LEU A 86 20.68 9.52 -6.49
N PRO A 87 21.98 9.76 -6.68
CA PRO A 87 22.93 9.85 -5.58
C PRO A 87 22.48 10.87 -4.52
N GLY A 88 22.54 10.46 -3.25
CA GLY A 88 22.18 11.30 -2.10
C GLY A 88 20.69 11.30 -1.74
N GLN A 89 19.82 10.59 -2.48
CA GLN A 89 18.42 10.41 -2.11
C GLN A 89 18.24 9.42 -0.98
N SER A 90 17.27 9.69 -0.13
CA SER A 90 16.75 8.77 0.88
C SER A 90 15.71 7.82 0.28
N VAL A 91 15.82 6.52 0.58
CA VAL A 91 14.91 5.49 0.06
C VAL A 91 14.20 4.78 1.21
N GLY A 92 12.88 4.87 1.24
CA GLY A 92 12.03 4.14 2.19
C GLY A 92 11.57 2.81 1.61
N ILE A 93 11.58 1.74 2.41
CA ILE A 93 11.05 0.43 2.01
C ILE A 93 9.87 0.09 2.92
N CYS A 94 8.69 -0.11 2.32
CA CYS A 94 7.48 -0.52 3.05
C CYS A 94 6.67 -1.55 2.24
N GLY A 95 5.67 -2.18 2.85
CA GLY A 95 4.93 -3.24 2.18
C GLY A 95 3.53 -3.45 2.75
N ALA A 96 2.76 -4.29 2.06
CA ALA A 96 1.42 -4.67 2.48
C ALA A 96 1.44 -5.55 3.75
N THR A 97 0.30 -5.69 4.42
CA THR A 97 0.17 -6.55 5.62
C THR A 97 0.56 -8.01 5.37
N SER A 98 0.40 -8.50 4.14
CA SER A 98 0.73 -9.88 3.74
C SER A 98 2.15 -10.03 3.19
N THR A 99 2.95 -8.95 3.15
CA THR A 99 4.31 -8.98 2.61
C THR A 99 5.26 -9.51 3.70
N PRO A 100 5.96 -10.63 3.45
CA PRO A 100 6.84 -11.20 4.46
C PRO A 100 8.15 -10.42 4.59
N MET A 101 8.74 -10.41 5.79
CA MET A 101 9.95 -9.65 6.09
C MET A 101 11.13 -10.03 5.20
N TRP A 102 11.32 -11.33 4.91
CA TRP A 102 12.41 -11.79 4.05
C TRP A 102 12.37 -11.17 2.65
N LEU A 103 11.19 -10.85 2.12
CA LEU A 103 11.06 -10.20 0.81
C LEU A 103 11.45 -8.71 0.91
N MET A 104 11.13 -8.06 2.01
CA MET A 104 11.56 -6.69 2.31
C MET A 104 13.09 -6.61 2.42
N GLU A 105 13.70 -7.58 3.07
CA GLU A 105 15.16 -7.69 3.22
C GLU A 105 15.84 -7.93 1.86
N GLN A 106 15.29 -8.80 1.01
CA GLN A 106 15.82 -9.00 -0.35
C GLN A 106 15.77 -7.72 -1.19
N VAL A 107 14.70 -6.92 -1.05
CA VAL A 107 14.58 -5.62 -1.72
C VAL A 107 15.61 -4.63 -1.18
N ARG A 108 15.82 -4.57 0.14
CA ARG A 108 16.90 -3.77 0.73
C ARG A 108 18.27 -4.17 0.17
N ASP A 109 18.59 -5.47 0.20
CA ASP A 109 19.89 -5.99 -0.25
C ASP A 109 20.13 -5.74 -1.74
N ALA A 110 19.06 -5.65 -2.55
CA ALA A 110 19.15 -5.28 -3.95
C ALA A 110 19.45 -3.77 -4.12
N LEU A 111 18.84 -2.91 -3.30
CA LEU A 111 19.06 -1.47 -3.33
C LEU A 111 20.45 -1.08 -2.83
N GLU A 112 21.00 -1.79 -1.83
CA GLU A 112 22.36 -1.56 -1.30
C GLU A 112 23.48 -1.87 -2.31
N ARG A 113 23.18 -2.52 -3.43
CA ARG A 113 24.15 -2.85 -4.49
C ARG A 113 24.27 -1.75 -5.56
N PHE A 114 23.40 -0.76 -5.54
CA PHE A 114 23.46 0.40 -6.45
C PHE A 114 24.40 1.48 -5.90
#